data_AF-A0A3P6UU08-F1
#
_entry.id   AF-A0A3P6UU08-F1
#
_cell.length_a   1.000
_cell.length_b   1.000
_cell.length_c   1.000
_cell.angle_alpha   90.00
_cell.angle_beta   90.00
_cell.angle_gamma   90.00
#
_symmetry.space_group_name_H-M   'P 1'
#
loop_
_entity.id
_entity.type
_entity.pdbx_description
1 polymer ?
#
loop_
_entity_poly.entity_id
_entity_poly.type
_entity_poly.pdbx_seq_one_letter_code
_entity_poly.pdbx_strand_id
1 'polypeptide(L)'
;MFNRAIRNLSELDDRWNEAAEIIKRHNLYAEALTVYRGKKAYMKACELCASYLMDKRHFEEAALLFKRANKIALALQCYEQVQNWKGVIECGQIMDLDRVVLNNLLQKMVPHFESRGKFTDIAGILSFIDEKYNKMQIVEYYCKADAWNFAINCAFGNDELVRTVAKAAFVRCEQILQSIKNWENLLEQYCCRLEIVRQNKEKSLIAAVKRFHDQDLSEVFSETSSVTSGMSKISAVSTASARRRKHVEK
;
A
#
# COMPACT_ATOMS: atom_id res chain seq x y z
N MET A 1 3.21 31.26 21.08
CA MET A 1 2.42 32.44 21.51
C MET A 1 1.00 32.41 20.95
N PHE A 2 0.82 32.19 19.64
CA PHE A 2 -0.49 32.18 18.97
C PHE A 2 -1.46 31.05 19.40
N ASN A 3 -0.97 29.90 19.88
CA ASN A 3 -1.84 28.85 20.48
C ASN A 3 -2.63 29.35 21.68
N ARG A 4 -2.04 30.24 22.49
CA ARG A 4 -2.75 30.88 23.62
C ARG A 4 -3.76 31.91 23.12
N ALA A 5 -3.45 32.63 22.04
CA ALA A 5 -4.36 33.59 21.43
C ALA A 5 -5.65 32.91 20.93
N ILE A 6 -5.54 31.80 20.18
CA ILE A 6 -6.72 31.06 19.70
C ILE A 6 -7.49 30.47 20.90
N ARG A 7 -6.80 29.99 21.95
CA ARG A 7 -7.48 29.53 23.17
C ARG A 7 -8.30 30.64 23.81
N ASN A 8 -7.75 31.83 23.98
CA ASN A 8 -8.49 32.96 24.55
C ASN A 8 -9.65 33.40 23.66
N LEU A 9 -9.44 33.49 22.35
CA LEU A 9 -10.49 33.85 21.38
C LEU A 9 -11.59 32.79 21.32
N SER A 10 -11.28 31.53 21.58
CA SER A 10 -12.27 30.46 21.60
C SER A 10 -13.22 30.52 22.80
N GLU A 11 -12.94 31.31 23.84
CA GLU A 11 -13.89 31.58 24.92
C GLU A 11 -14.92 32.65 24.54
N LEU A 12 -14.73 33.34 23.41
CA LEU A 12 -15.60 34.40 22.92
C LEU A 12 -16.35 33.91 21.68
N ASP A 13 -17.68 33.84 21.77
CA ASP A 13 -18.53 33.29 20.69
C ASP A 13 -18.46 34.11 19.39
N ASP A 14 -18.25 35.43 19.46
CA ASP A 14 -18.33 36.35 18.31
C ASP A 14 -16.99 36.63 17.62
N ARG A 15 -15.89 35.98 18.05
CA ARG A 15 -14.54 36.26 17.56
C ARG A 15 -13.99 35.22 16.57
N TRP A 16 -14.87 34.40 15.99
CA TRP A 16 -14.47 33.34 15.05
C TRP A 16 -13.64 33.85 13.86
N ASN A 17 -14.03 34.97 13.24
CA ASN A 17 -13.36 35.45 12.03
C ASN A 17 -11.89 35.83 12.29
N GLU A 18 -11.64 36.49 13.43
CA GLU A 18 -10.29 36.84 13.87
C GLU A 18 -9.45 35.59 14.20
N ALA A 19 -10.06 34.61 14.87
CA ALA A 19 -9.40 33.33 15.15
C ALA A 19 -9.08 32.56 13.86
N ALA A 20 -10.01 32.53 12.88
CA ALA A 20 -9.81 31.86 11.60
C ALA A 20 -8.63 32.45 10.81
N GLU A 21 -8.47 33.77 10.80
CA GLU A 21 -7.32 34.43 10.19
C GLU A 21 -6.00 34.05 10.86
N ILE A 22 -5.96 34.04 12.20
CA ILE A 22 -4.77 33.61 12.95
C ILE A 22 -4.44 32.14 12.67
N ILE A 23 -5.46 31.27 12.63
CA ILE A 23 -5.28 29.84 12.32
C ILE A 23 -4.65 29.67 10.94
N LYS A 24 -5.18 30.34 9.91
CA LYS A 24 -4.66 30.27 8.54
C LYS A 24 -3.23 30.81 8.44
N ARG A 25 -2.97 32.00 9.00
CA ARG A 25 -1.66 32.66 8.89
C ARG A 25 -0.54 31.89 9.58
N HIS A 26 -0.86 31.18 10.66
CA HIS A 26 0.13 30.47 11.47
C HIS A 26 0.05 28.94 11.36
N ASN A 27 -0.77 28.39 10.45
CA ASN A 27 -0.97 26.96 10.23
C ASN A 27 -1.41 26.17 11.49
N LEU A 28 -2.26 26.75 12.33
CA LEU A 28 -2.64 26.19 13.64
C LEU A 28 -3.90 25.30 13.56
N TYR A 29 -4.03 24.52 12.48
CA TYR A 29 -5.24 23.75 12.18
C TYR A 29 -5.49 22.61 13.17
N ALA A 30 -4.44 21.85 13.53
CA ALA A 30 -4.57 20.77 14.51
C ALA A 30 -4.95 21.31 15.89
N GLU A 31 -4.29 22.38 16.32
CA GLU A 31 -4.60 23.06 17.57
C GLU A 31 -6.02 23.64 17.57
N ALA A 32 -6.47 24.21 16.45
CA ALA A 32 -7.84 24.72 16.33
C ALA A 32 -8.88 23.63 16.59
N LEU A 33 -8.70 22.41 16.06
CA LEU A 33 -9.59 21.29 16.32
C LEU A 33 -9.62 20.92 17.81
N THR A 34 -8.47 20.96 18.50
CA THR A 34 -8.42 20.67 19.94
C THR A 34 -9.08 21.77 20.78
N VAL A 35 -8.81 23.04 20.46
CA VAL A 35 -9.26 24.19 21.23
C VAL A 35 -10.76 24.43 21.09
N TYR A 36 -11.30 24.27 19.88
CA TYR A 36 -12.73 24.47 19.64
C TYR A 36 -13.57 23.24 19.96
N ARG A 37 -12.98 22.12 20.40
CA ARG A 37 -13.73 20.90 20.72
C ARG A 37 -14.80 21.19 21.79
N GLY A 38 -16.05 20.85 21.48
CA GLY A 38 -17.19 21.09 22.38
C GLY A 38 -17.74 22.53 22.36
N LYS A 39 -17.15 23.43 21.55
CA LYS A 39 -17.59 24.82 21.44
C LYS A 39 -18.52 25.02 20.25
N LYS A 40 -19.30 26.11 20.25
CA LYS A 40 -20.23 26.45 19.15
C LYS A 40 -19.53 26.56 17.80
N ALA A 41 -18.33 27.14 17.77
CA ALA A 41 -17.54 27.31 16.55
C ALA A 41 -16.79 26.04 16.09
N TYR A 42 -16.97 24.88 16.75
CA TYR A 42 -16.29 23.64 16.38
C TYR A 42 -16.54 23.23 14.93
N MET A 43 -17.78 23.31 14.46
CA MET A 43 -18.11 22.96 13.07
C MET A 43 -17.39 23.86 12.06
N LYS A 44 -17.25 25.16 12.37
CA LYS A 44 -16.50 26.10 11.53
C LYS A 44 -15.00 25.79 11.54
N ALA A 45 -14.46 25.34 12.68
CA ALA A 45 -13.08 24.88 12.77
C ALA A 45 -12.85 23.60 11.97
N CYS A 46 -13.78 22.64 12.02
CA CYS A 46 -13.75 21.45 11.18
C CYS A 46 -13.77 21.81 9.69
N GLU A 47 -14.67 22.71 9.25
CA GLU A 47 -14.73 23.17 7.86
C GLU A 47 -13.42 23.83 7.42
N LEU A 48 -12.88 24.75 8.23
CA LEU A 48 -11.62 25.44 7.93
C LEU A 48 -10.45 24.47 7.78
N CYS A 49 -10.34 23.49 8.67
CA CYS A 49 -9.30 22.47 8.62
C CYS A 49 -9.51 21.51 7.44
N ALA A 50 -10.76 21.16 7.13
CA ALA A 50 -11.10 20.30 6.01
C ALA A 50 -10.71 20.94 4.67
N SER A 51 -11.01 22.23 4.47
CA SER A 51 -10.59 22.96 3.27
C SER A 51 -9.06 22.97 3.11
N TYR A 52 -8.33 23.22 4.20
CA TYR A 52 -6.86 23.15 4.17
C TYR A 52 -6.34 21.75 3.79
N LEU A 53 -6.92 20.69 4.35
CA LEU A 53 -6.54 19.31 4.02
C LEU A 53 -6.89 18.95 2.57
N MET A 54 -8.03 19.41 2.07
CA MET A 54 -8.44 19.23 0.68
C MET A 54 -7.46 19.91 -0.28
N ASP A 55 -7.03 21.15 0.00
CA ASP A 55 -6.01 21.86 -0.77
C ASP A 55 -4.66 21.13 -0.79
N LYS A 56 -4.34 20.42 0.30
CA LYS A 56 -3.15 19.56 0.43
C LYS A 56 -3.34 18.16 -0.13
N ARG A 57 -4.50 17.84 -0.74
CA ARG A 57 -4.86 16.52 -1.28
C ARG A 57 -4.96 15.40 -0.23
N HIS A 58 -5.14 15.75 1.03
CA HIS A 58 -5.48 14.81 2.12
C HIS A 58 -6.99 14.61 2.17
N PHE A 59 -7.53 13.97 1.13
CA PHE A 59 -8.97 13.89 0.90
C PHE A 59 -9.70 12.98 1.90
N GLU A 60 -9.08 11.90 2.39
CA GLU A 60 -9.71 11.02 3.38
C GLU A 60 -9.98 11.76 4.69
N GLU A 61 -8.97 12.46 5.20
CA GLU A 61 -9.08 13.24 6.43
C GLU A 61 -9.98 14.47 6.24
N ALA A 62 -9.89 15.13 5.08
CA ALA A 62 -10.79 16.24 4.73
C ALA A 62 -12.25 15.80 4.72
N ALA A 63 -12.58 14.64 4.13
CA ALA A 63 -13.94 14.13 4.07
C ALA A 63 -14.54 13.91 5.47
N LEU A 64 -13.76 13.35 6.41
CA LEU A 64 -14.19 13.17 7.79
C LEU A 64 -14.52 14.50 8.49
N LEU A 65 -13.67 15.51 8.29
CA LEU A 65 -13.90 16.84 8.88
C LEU A 65 -15.05 17.58 8.20
N PHE A 66 -15.24 17.47 6.89
CA PHE A 66 -16.40 18.03 6.18
C PHE A 66 -17.70 17.39 6.65
N LYS A 67 -17.73 16.06 6.84
CA LYS A 67 -18.88 15.38 7.46
C LYS A 67 -19.16 15.93 8.86
N ARG A 68 -18.12 16.10 9.67
CA ARG A 68 -18.28 16.66 11.02
C ARG A 68 -18.78 18.10 11.01
N ALA A 69 -18.43 18.87 9.98
CA ALA A 69 -18.91 20.23 9.73
C ALA A 69 -20.29 20.30 9.02
N ASN A 70 -20.94 19.16 8.78
CA ASN A 70 -22.19 19.05 8.02
C ASN A 70 -22.10 19.59 6.58
N LYS A 71 -20.91 19.55 5.97
CA LYS A 71 -20.64 19.92 4.57
C LYS A 71 -20.59 18.67 3.70
N ILE A 72 -21.71 17.96 3.62
CA ILE A 72 -21.76 16.61 3.04
C ILE A 72 -21.40 16.60 1.54
N ALA A 73 -21.78 17.63 0.78
CA ALA A 73 -21.40 17.74 -0.63
C ALA A 73 -19.87 17.81 -0.84
N LEU A 74 -19.14 18.51 0.03
CA LEU A 74 -17.67 18.57 -0.03
C LEU A 74 -17.03 17.27 0.44
N ALA A 75 -17.64 16.59 1.42
CA ALA A 75 -17.20 15.27 1.84
C ALA A 75 -17.36 14.23 0.71
N LEU A 76 -18.49 14.27 -0.01
CA LEU A 76 -18.74 13.43 -1.18
C LEU A 76 -17.66 13.62 -2.24
N GLN A 77 -17.36 14.87 -2.61
CA GLN A 77 -16.28 15.19 -3.56
C GLN A 77 -14.94 14.62 -3.10
N CYS A 78 -14.60 14.75 -1.81
CA CYS A 78 -13.36 14.19 -1.27
C CYS A 78 -13.34 12.66 -1.38
N TYR A 79 -14.44 11.97 -1.05
CA TYR A 79 -14.51 10.50 -1.18
C TYR A 79 -14.45 10.02 -2.62
N GLU A 80 -14.99 10.77 -3.57
CA GLU A 80 -14.83 10.49 -5.00
C GLU A 80 -13.35 10.55 -5.43
N GLN A 81 -12.58 11.54 -4.93
CA GLN A 81 -11.15 11.67 -5.26
C GLN A 81 -10.32 10.47 -4.79
N VAL A 82 -10.62 9.91 -3.62
CA VAL A 82 -9.91 8.73 -3.06
C VAL A 82 -10.55 7.41 -3.45
N GLN A 83 -11.60 7.44 -4.27
CA GLN A 83 -12.34 6.27 -4.71
C GLN A 83 -12.89 5.45 -3.52
N ASN A 84 -13.41 6.13 -2.49
CA ASN A 84 -14.03 5.47 -1.33
C ASN A 84 -15.53 5.30 -1.56
N TRP A 85 -15.91 4.16 -2.15
CA TRP A 85 -17.29 3.85 -2.52
C TRP A 85 -18.26 3.82 -1.33
N LYS A 86 -17.80 3.36 -0.15
CA LYS A 86 -18.61 3.35 1.08
C LYS A 86 -18.91 4.77 1.57
N GLY A 87 -17.90 5.65 1.53
CA GLY A 87 -18.06 7.06 1.86
C GLY A 87 -18.98 7.79 0.89
N VAL A 88 -18.93 7.45 -0.40
CA VAL A 88 -19.85 7.94 -1.43
C VAL A 88 -21.30 7.51 -1.14
N ILE A 89 -21.53 6.24 -0.82
CA ILE A 89 -22.86 5.74 -0.42
C ILE A 89 -23.38 6.51 0.79
N GLU A 90 -22.57 6.61 1.84
CA GLU A 90 -22.98 7.27 3.07
C GLU A 90 -23.34 8.74 2.85
N CYS A 91 -22.50 9.48 2.11
CA CYS A 91 -22.79 10.88 1.78
C CYS A 91 -24.01 11.01 0.88
N GLY A 92 -24.16 10.13 -0.11
CA GLY A 92 -25.31 10.11 -1.00
C GLY A 92 -26.64 9.85 -0.27
N GLN A 93 -26.64 8.92 0.70
CA GLN A 93 -27.80 8.65 1.55
C GLN A 93 -28.14 9.83 2.47
N ILE A 94 -27.14 10.47 3.09
CA ILE A 94 -27.37 11.66 3.94
C ILE A 94 -27.94 12.83 3.12
N MET A 95 -27.53 12.96 1.86
CA MET A 95 -28.01 14.00 0.94
C MET A 95 -29.32 13.67 0.24
N ASP A 96 -29.89 12.49 0.48
CA ASP A 96 -31.05 11.96 -0.23
C ASP A 96 -30.91 12.05 -1.76
N LEU A 97 -29.73 11.68 -2.26
CA LEU A 97 -29.47 11.65 -3.70
C LEU A 97 -30.37 10.62 -4.37
N ASP A 98 -30.86 10.99 -5.55
CA ASP A 98 -31.61 10.06 -6.40
C ASP A 98 -30.81 8.76 -6.62
N ARG A 99 -31.51 7.64 -6.51
CA ARG A 99 -30.89 6.31 -6.55
C ARG A 99 -30.18 6.05 -7.88
N VAL A 100 -30.71 6.57 -8.99
CA VAL A 100 -30.08 6.42 -10.31
C VAL A 100 -28.78 7.22 -10.36
N VAL A 101 -28.78 8.44 -9.81
CA VAL A 101 -27.56 9.27 -9.72
C VAL A 101 -26.49 8.58 -8.86
N LEU A 102 -26.84 8.09 -7.67
CA LEU A 102 -25.91 7.40 -6.80
C LEU A 102 -25.36 6.12 -7.43
N ASN A 103 -26.22 5.32 -8.07
CA ASN A 103 -25.80 4.11 -8.77
C ASN A 103 -24.84 4.43 -9.92
N ASN A 104 -25.10 5.50 -10.68
CA ASN A 104 -24.21 5.94 -11.76
C ASN A 104 -22.85 6.40 -11.25
N LEU A 105 -22.79 7.08 -10.09
CA LEU A 105 -21.52 7.44 -9.45
C LEU A 105 -20.72 6.19 -9.09
N LEU A 106 -21.36 5.20 -8.45
CA LEU A 106 -20.72 3.96 -8.04
C LEU A 106 -20.25 3.13 -9.24
N GLN A 107 -21.05 3.03 -10.31
CA GLN A 107 -20.66 2.33 -11.54
C GLN A 107 -19.40 2.93 -12.17
N LYS A 108 -19.25 4.27 -12.15
CA LYS A 108 -18.03 4.93 -12.66
C LYS A 108 -16.77 4.56 -11.88
N MET A 109 -16.91 4.08 -10.64
CA MET A 109 -15.76 3.66 -9.82
C MET A 109 -15.30 2.23 -10.15
N VAL A 110 -16.15 1.38 -10.75
CA VAL A 110 -15.84 -0.03 -11.02
C VAL A 110 -14.53 -0.23 -11.80
N PRO A 111 -14.27 0.49 -12.93
CA PRO A 111 -13.02 0.33 -13.67
C PRO A 111 -11.77 0.66 -12.85
N HIS A 112 -11.88 1.61 -11.91
CA HIS A 112 -10.77 1.93 -11.00
C HIS A 112 -10.40 0.74 -10.12
N PHE A 113 -11.40 0.07 -9.52
CA PHE A 113 -11.17 -1.10 -8.69
C PHE A 113 -10.69 -2.32 -9.50
N GLU A 114 -11.17 -2.50 -10.74
CA GLU A 114 -10.73 -3.57 -11.62
C GLU A 114 -9.23 -3.46 -11.93
N SER A 115 -8.77 -2.26 -12.30
CA SER A 115 -7.36 -2.02 -12.61
C SER A 115 -6.41 -2.30 -11.43
N ARG A 116 -6.93 -2.23 -10.20
CA ARG A 116 -6.19 -2.47 -8.95
C ARG A 116 -6.38 -3.88 -8.39
N GLY A 117 -7.13 -4.75 -9.06
CA GLY A 117 -7.42 -6.11 -8.59
C GLY A 117 -8.28 -6.16 -7.32
N LYS A 118 -8.98 -5.07 -6.98
CA LYS A 118 -9.85 -4.98 -5.80
C LYS A 118 -11.24 -5.52 -6.10
N PHE A 119 -11.32 -6.80 -6.43
CA PHE A 119 -12.57 -7.41 -6.92
C PHE A 119 -13.66 -7.55 -5.86
N THR A 120 -13.30 -7.65 -4.56
CA THR A 120 -14.28 -7.66 -3.46
C THR A 120 -15.05 -6.36 -3.32
N ASP A 121 -14.38 -5.21 -3.54
CA ASP A 121 -15.01 -3.90 -3.51
C ASP A 121 -16.02 -3.75 -4.66
N ILE A 122 -15.70 -4.26 -5.86
CA ILE A 122 -16.61 -4.27 -7.01
C ILE A 122 -17.86 -5.09 -6.71
N ALA A 123 -17.69 -6.29 -6.17
CA ALA A 123 -18.81 -7.14 -5.78
C ALA A 123 -19.72 -6.43 -4.75
N GLY A 124 -19.14 -5.69 -3.79
CA GLY A 124 -19.87 -4.85 -2.85
C GLY A 124 -20.64 -3.71 -3.52
N ILE A 125 -20.02 -3.01 -4.49
CA ILE A 125 -20.69 -1.96 -5.28
C ILE A 125 -21.88 -2.52 -6.07
N LEU A 126 -21.69 -3.62 -6.80
CA LEU A 126 -22.74 -4.24 -7.61
C LEU A 126 -23.89 -4.76 -6.76
N SER A 127 -23.58 -5.31 -5.59
CA SER A 127 -24.57 -5.75 -4.59
C SER A 127 -25.40 -4.58 -4.08
N PHE A 128 -24.78 -3.43 -3.80
CA PHE A 128 -25.52 -2.23 -3.38
C PHE A 128 -26.46 -1.69 -4.47
N ILE A 129 -26.01 -1.69 -5.72
CA ILE A 129 -26.78 -1.16 -6.86
C ILE A 129 -28.03 -2.02 -7.09
N ASP A 130 -27.83 -3.30 -7.35
CA ASP A 130 -28.90 -4.30 -7.50
C ASP A 130 -28.33 -5.71 -7.37
N GLU A 131 -28.48 -6.30 -6.18
CA GLU A 131 -28.00 -7.65 -5.91
C GLU A 131 -28.66 -8.72 -6.79
N LYS A 132 -29.95 -8.57 -7.11
CA LYS A 132 -30.69 -9.60 -7.86
C LYS A 132 -30.29 -9.59 -9.32
N TYR A 133 -30.22 -8.41 -9.92
CA TYR A 133 -29.84 -8.25 -11.33
C TYR A 133 -28.37 -8.59 -11.56
N ASN A 134 -27.47 -8.17 -10.65
CA ASN A 134 -26.03 -8.37 -10.81
C ASN A 134 -25.51 -9.68 -10.20
N LYS A 135 -26.38 -10.59 -9.77
CA LYS A 135 -26.01 -11.79 -8.99
C LYS A 135 -24.88 -12.61 -9.63
N MET A 136 -24.96 -12.82 -10.95
CA MET A 136 -23.94 -13.56 -11.70
C MET A 136 -22.58 -12.86 -11.68
N GLN A 137 -22.54 -11.56 -11.99
CA GLN A 137 -21.32 -10.76 -11.99
C GLN A 137 -20.70 -10.69 -10.59
N ILE A 138 -21.53 -10.53 -9.55
CA ILE A 138 -21.08 -10.51 -8.15
C ILE A 138 -20.34 -11.81 -7.81
N VAL A 139 -20.91 -12.96 -8.19
CA VAL A 139 -20.27 -14.27 -7.98
C VAL A 139 -18.94 -14.37 -8.73
N GLU A 140 -18.88 -13.94 -9.99
CA GLU A 140 -17.65 -13.92 -10.78
C GLU A 140 -16.56 -13.06 -10.16
N TYR A 141 -16.88 -11.86 -9.66
CA TYR A 141 -15.92 -11.00 -8.98
C TYR A 141 -15.45 -11.57 -7.64
N TYR A 142 -16.33 -12.23 -6.86
CA TYR A 142 -15.90 -12.94 -5.67
C TYR A 142 -14.98 -14.12 -6.01
N CYS A 143 -15.22 -14.86 -7.10
CA CYS A 143 -14.30 -15.88 -7.57
C CYS A 143 -12.94 -15.29 -7.99
N LYS A 144 -12.92 -14.16 -8.72
CA LYS A 144 -11.68 -13.45 -9.07
C LYS A 144 -10.89 -12.95 -7.85
N ALA A 145 -11.59 -12.66 -6.75
CA ALA A 145 -10.99 -12.27 -5.47
C ALA A 145 -10.46 -13.44 -4.62
N ASP A 146 -10.57 -14.69 -5.07
CA ASP A 146 -10.39 -15.89 -4.23
C ASP A 146 -11.29 -15.90 -2.97
N ALA A 147 -12.41 -15.15 -3.00
CA ALA A 147 -13.34 -14.97 -1.89
C ALA A 147 -14.44 -16.04 -1.88
N TRP A 148 -14.03 -17.32 -1.85
CA TRP A 148 -14.90 -18.49 -2.08
C TRP A 148 -16.13 -18.55 -1.17
N ASN A 149 -15.97 -18.19 0.11
CA ASN A 149 -17.07 -18.17 1.07
C ASN A 149 -18.17 -17.18 0.66
N PHE A 150 -17.79 -15.99 0.17
CA PHE A 150 -18.75 -15.00 -0.32
C PHE A 150 -19.37 -15.45 -1.65
N ALA A 151 -18.55 -16.01 -2.56
CA ALA A 151 -19.03 -16.52 -3.84
C ALA A 151 -20.09 -17.63 -3.66
N ILE A 152 -19.85 -18.62 -2.79
CA ILE A 152 -20.78 -19.74 -2.58
C ILE A 152 -22.05 -19.27 -1.85
N ASN A 153 -21.92 -18.36 -0.88
CA ASN A 153 -23.07 -17.78 -0.19
C ASN A 153 -23.97 -17.01 -1.17
N CYS A 154 -23.38 -16.22 -2.07
CA CYS A 154 -24.14 -15.55 -3.12
C CYS A 154 -24.75 -16.54 -4.13
N ALA A 155 -24.04 -17.61 -4.48
CA ALA A 155 -24.54 -18.64 -5.39
C ALA A 155 -25.63 -19.53 -4.79
N PHE A 156 -25.81 -19.53 -3.47
CA PHE A 156 -26.74 -20.40 -2.77
C PHE A 156 -28.15 -20.33 -3.36
N GLY A 157 -28.78 -21.50 -3.51
CA GLY A 157 -30.10 -21.66 -4.12
C GLY A 157 -30.13 -21.54 -5.65
N ASN A 158 -28.99 -21.37 -6.33
CA ASN A 158 -28.89 -21.40 -7.78
C ASN A 158 -27.77 -22.37 -8.23
N ASP A 159 -28.17 -23.56 -8.67
CA ASP A 159 -27.26 -24.64 -9.07
C ASP A 159 -26.28 -24.25 -10.19
N GLU A 160 -26.70 -23.37 -11.11
CA GLU A 160 -25.84 -22.90 -12.20
C GLU A 160 -24.70 -22.01 -11.67
N LEU A 161 -25.02 -21.11 -10.75
CA LEU A 161 -24.01 -20.28 -10.08
C LEU A 161 -23.08 -21.13 -9.21
N VAL A 162 -23.61 -22.12 -8.49
CA VAL A 162 -22.79 -23.06 -7.70
C VAL A 162 -21.82 -23.82 -8.60
N ARG A 163 -22.27 -24.29 -9.77
CA ARG A 163 -21.39 -24.92 -10.77
C ARG A 163 -20.33 -23.96 -11.29
N THR A 164 -20.67 -22.69 -11.47
CA THR A 164 -19.73 -21.65 -11.91
C THR A 164 -18.64 -21.42 -10.86
N VAL A 165 -19.01 -21.32 -9.57
CA VAL A 165 -18.06 -21.23 -8.46
C VAL A 165 -17.15 -22.46 -8.42
N ALA A 166 -17.72 -23.66 -8.54
CA ALA A 166 -16.95 -24.90 -8.53
C ALA A 166 -15.93 -24.97 -9.68
N LYS A 167 -16.32 -24.57 -10.90
CA LYS A 167 -15.41 -24.48 -12.06
C LYS A 167 -14.28 -23.48 -11.81
N ALA A 168 -14.60 -22.29 -11.31
CA ALA A 168 -13.60 -21.27 -11.02
C ALA A 168 -12.61 -21.74 -9.92
N ALA A 169 -13.12 -22.40 -8.87
CA ALA A 169 -12.30 -22.98 -7.81
C ALA A 169 -11.37 -24.07 -8.35
N PHE A 170 -11.86 -24.94 -9.23
CA PHE A 170 -11.03 -25.97 -9.85
C PHE A 170 -9.88 -25.37 -10.67
N VAL A 171 -10.16 -24.40 -11.54
CA VAL A 171 -9.14 -23.69 -12.32
C VAL A 171 -8.11 -23.03 -11.40
N ARG A 172 -8.56 -22.41 -10.29
CA ARG A 172 -7.65 -21.81 -9.32
C ARG A 172 -6.76 -22.85 -8.65
N CYS A 173 -7.33 -23.99 -8.24
CA CYS A 173 -6.56 -25.09 -7.68
C CYS A 173 -5.46 -25.57 -8.63
N GLU A 174 -5.77 -25.75 -9.93
CA GLU A 174 -4.78 -26.12 -10.94
C GLU A 174 -3.66 -25.07 -11.07
N GLN A 175 -4.00 -23.77 -11.06
CA GLN A 175 -3.01 -22.69 -11.08
C GLN A 175 -2.10 -22.70 -9.84
N ILE A 176 -2.66 -22.98 -8.66
CA ILE A 176 -1.88 -23.11 -7.42
C ILE A 176 -0.94 -24.31 -7.49
N LEU A 177 -1.44 -25.47 -7.91
CA LEU A 177 -0.62 -26.68 -8.07
C LEU A 177 0.52 -26.47 -9.07
N GLN A 178 0.25 -25.81 -10.21
CA GLN A 178 1.28 -25.47 -11.18
C GLN A 178 2.32 -24.49 -10.60
N SER A 179 1.89 -23.53 -9.78
CA SER A 179 2.79 -22.58 -9.12
C SER A 179 3.70 -23.29 -8.11
N ILE A 180 3.15 -24.22 -7.32
CA ILE A 180 3.92 -25.05 -6.39
C ILE A 180 4.98 -25.84 -7.14
N LYS A 181 4.61 -26.53 -8.22
CA LYS A 181 5.54 -27.28 -9.06
C LYS A 181 6.65 -26.39 -9.64
N ASN A 182 6.31 -25.17 -10.05
CA ASN A 182 7.29 -24.21 -10.54
C ASN A 182 8.27 -23.78 -9.42
N TRP A 183 7.78 -23.58 -8.19
CA TRP A 183 8.62 -23.25 -7.04
C TRP A 183 9.53 -24.41 -6.62
N GLU A 184 9.05 -25.65 -6.67
CA GLU A 184 9.85 -26.86 -6.42
C GLU A 184 11.02 -26.93 -7.40
N ASN A 185 10.76 -26.79 -8.70
CA ASN A 185 11.80 -26.78 -9.73
C ASN A 185 12.80 -25.63 -9.53
N LEU A 186 12.32 -24.45 -9.18
CA LEU A 186 13.19 -23.29 -8.94
C LEU A 186 14.07 -23.49 -7.69
N LEU A 187 13.52 -24.09 -6.64
CA LEU A 187 14.26 -24.43 -5.43
C LEU A 187 15.37 -25.44 -5.74
N GLU A 188 15.06 -26.49 -6.50
CA GLU A 188 16.04 -27.49 -6.91
C GLU A 188 17.19 -26.86 -7.72
N GLN A 189 16.85 -26.03 -8.72
CA GLN A 189 17.84 -25.30 -9.50
C GLN A 189 18.75 -24.42 -8.63
N TYR A 190 18.17 -23.70 -7.67
CA TYR A 190 18.95 -22.87 -6.75
C TYR A 190 19.85 -23.68 -5.82
N CYS A 191 19.38 -24.83 -5.33
CA CYS A 191 20.18 -25.75 -4.53
C CYS A 191 21.37 -26.30 -5.33
N CYS A 192 21.14 -26.81 -6.55
CA CYS A 192 22.21 -27.30 -7.43
C CYS A 192 23.22 -26.19 -7.76
N ARG A 193 22.73 -24.98 -8.08
CA ARG A 193 23.61 -23.85 -8.36
C ARG A 193 24.42 -23.43 -7.14
N LEU A 194 23.82 -23.45 -5.95
CA LEU A 194 24.51 -23.12 -4.70
C LEU A 194 25.66 -24.11 -4.44
N GLU A 195 25.45 -25.40 -4.70
CA GLU A 195 26.47 -26.43 -4.57
C GLU A 195 27.66 -26.16 -5.52
N ILE A 196 27.39 -25.85 -6.79
CA ILE A 196 28.43 -25.46 -7.76
C ILE A 196 29.19 -24.21 -7.29
N VAL A 197 28.49 -23.20 -6.77
CA VAL A 197 29.12 -21.98 -6.25
C VAL A 197 30.01 -22.27 -5.03
N ARG A 198 29.60 -23.16 -4.14
CA ARG A 198 30.40 -23.60 -2.99
C ARG A 198 31.68 -24.29 -3.45
N GLN A 199 31.57 -25.26 -4.36
CA GLN A 199 32.72 -25.98 -4.92
C GLN A 199 33.69 -25.04 -5.67
N ASN A 200 33.17 -24.11 -6.45
CA ASN A 200 34.00 -23.12 -7.16
C ASN A 200 34.72 -22.17 -6.18
N LYS A 201 34.04 -21.78 -5.10
CA LYS A 201 34.65 -20.95 -4.04
C LYS A 201 35.76 -21.71 -3.31
N GLU A 202 35.52 -22.97 -2.98
CA GLU A 202 36.53 -23.85 -2.38
C GLU A 202 37.74 -24.04 -3.29
N LYS A 203 37.53 -24.39 -4.56
CA LYS A 203 38.62 -24.50 -5.56
C LYS A 203 39.40 -23.20 -5.71
N SER A 204 38.73 -22.06 -5.74
CA SER A 204 39.36 -20.74 -5.81
C SER A 204 40.20 -20.43 -4.57
N LEU A 205 39.70 -20.78 -3.38
CA LEU A 205 40.45 -20.65 -2.12
C LEU A 205 41.69 -21.56 -2.10
N ILE A 206 41.55 -22.82 -2.50
CA ILE A 206 42.68 -23.77 -2.61
C ILE A 206 43.72 -23.25 -3.60
N ALA A 207 43.29 -22.75 -4.77
CA ALA A 207 44.20 -22.18 -5.76
C ALA A 207 44.90 -20.92 -5.25
N ALA A 208 44.20 -20.07 -4.49
CA ALA A 208 44.81 -18.91 -3.84
C ALA A 208 45.86 -19.34 -2.81
N VAL A 209 45.56 -20.31 -1.94
CA VAL A 209 46.52 -20.84 -0.94
C VAL A 209 47.73 -21.46 -1.62
N LYS A 210 47.54 -22.26 -2.69
CA LYS A 210 48.67 -22.80 -3.47
C LYS A 210 49.54 -21.71 -4.06
N ARG A 211 48.95 -20.65 -4.64
CA ARG A 211 49.71 -19.50 -5.13
C ARG A 211 50.49 -18.80 -4.01
N PHE A 212 49.93 -18.66 -2.81
CA PHE A 212 50.68 -18.14 -1.67
C PHE A 212 51.83 -19.07 -1.27
N HIS A 213 51.62 -20.39 -1.26
CA HIS A 213 52.65 -21.35 -0.88
C HIS A 213 53.75 -21.48 -1.94
N ASP A 214 53.40 -21.49 -3.22
CA ASP A 214 54.36 -21.47 -4.33
C ASP A 214 55.10 -20.13 -4.41
N GLN A 215 54.48 -19.04 -3.97
CA GLN A 215 55.15 -17.74 -3.84
C GLN A 215 56.10 -17.71 -2.63
N ASP A 216 55.74 -18.31 -1.49
CA ASP A 216 56.65 -18.50 -0.34
C ASP A 216 57.81 -19.44 -0.72
N LEU A 217 57.56 -20.53 -1.46
CA LEU A 217 58.61 -21.42 -1.96
C LEU A 217 59.46 -20.75 -3.04
N SER A 218 58.86 -19.95 -3.92
CA SER A 218 59.58 -19.14 -4.91
C SER A 218 60.42 -18.04 -4.25
N GLU A 219 59.98 -17.48 -3.12
CA GLU A 219 60.77 -16.53 -2.33
C GLU A 219 61.93 -17.27 -1.62
N VAL A 220 61.71 -18.47 -1.06
CA VAL A 220 62.79 -19.31 -0.47
C VAL A 220 63.79 -19.79 -1.54
N PHE A 221 63.37 -20.04 -2.79
CA PHE A 221 64.28 -20.31 -3.91
C PHE A 221 64.87 -19.04 -4.56
N SER A 222 64.32 -17.86 -4.27
CA SER A 222 64.87 -16.55 -4.69
C SER A 222 65.73 -15.87 -3.62
N GLU A 223 65.82 -16.46 -2.42
CA GLU A 223 66.58 -15.94 -1.28
C GLU A 223 68.11 -16.15 -1.37
N THR A 224 68.65 -16.51 -2.55
CA THR A 224 70.04 -16.14 -2.87
C THR A 224 70.16 -14.66 -3.30
N SER A 225 69.05 -13.92 -3.32
CA SER A 225 69.03 -12.48 -3.61
C SER A 225 68.06 -11.74 -2.69
N SER A 226 68.63 -11.26 -1.59
CA SER A 226 68.30 -10.01 -0.89
C SER A 226 66.94 -9.85 -0.18
N VAL A 227 66.96 -10.16 1.12
CA VAL A 227 66.50 -9.32 2.26
C VAL A 227 65.43 -8.23 2.00
N THR A 228 64.31 -8.39 2.73
CA THR A 228 63.42 -7.39 3.35
C THR A 228 62.11 -6.95 2.66
N SER A 229 61.03 -7.14 3.44
CA SER A 229 59.66 -6.55 3.42
C SER A 229 58.58 -7.29 2.62
N GLY A 230 57.48 -7.79 3.18
CA GLY A 230 56.88 -7.57 4.50
C GLY A 230 55.35 -7.64 4.44
N MET A 231 54.78 -8.84 4.61
CA MET A 231 53.57 -9.19 5.38
C MET A 231 52.24 -8.36 5.31
N SER A 232 51.99 -7.47 4.35
CA SER A 232 50.81 -6.56 4.43
C SER A 232 49.65 -6.77 3.45
N LYS A 233 49.61 -7.84 2.63
CA LYS A 233 48.60 -7.92 1.52
C LYS A 233 47.41 -8.86 1.74
N ILE A 234 47.40 -9.69 2.79
CA ILE A 234 46.34 -10.69 2.99
C ILE A 234 45.03 -10.08 3.51
N SER A 235 45.07 -8.92 4.18
CA SER A 235 43.87 -8.26 4.74
C SER A 235 43.03 -7.45 3.73
N ALA A 236 43.55 -7.16 2.53
CA ALA A 236 42.84 -6.33 1.54
C ALA A 236 41.87 -7.11 0.63
N VAL A 237 42.08 -8.42 0.43
CA VAL A 237 41.26 -9.21 -0.50
C VAL A 237 39.89 -9.59 0.10
N SER A 238 39.82 -9.71 1.43
CA SER A 238 38.58 -10.07 2.13
C SER A 238 37.55 -8.92 2.22
N THR A 239 37.98 -7.66 2.12
CA THR A 239 37.08 -6.48 2.22
C THR A 239 36.61 -5.93 0.87
N ALA A 240 37.29 -6.24 -0.24
CA ALA A 240 36.90 -5.76 -1.57
C ALA A 240 35.63 -6.43 -2.13
N SER A 241 35.29 -7.63 -1.65
CA SER A 241 34.09 -8.37 -2.09
C SER A 241 32.79 -7.96 -1.38
N ALA A 242 32.87 -7.17 -0.29
CA ALA A 242 31.70 -6.69 0.44
C ALA A 242 31.10 -5.37 -0.11
N ARG A 243 31.82 -4.63 -0.97
CA ARG A 243 31.38 -3.30 -1.46
C ARG A 243 30.75 -3.26 -2.86
N ARG A 244 30.57 -4.39 -3.55
CA ARG A 244 29.85 -4.45 -4.86
C ARG A 244 28.36 -4.79 -4.75
N ARG A 245 27.64 -4.23 -3.77
CA ARG A 245 26.17 -4.13 -3.81
C ARG A 245 25.73 -2.79 -3.22
N LYS A 246 25.64 -1.77 -4.08
CA LYS A 246 24.64 -0.69 -4.07
C LYS A 246 25.08 0.38 -5.07
N HIS A 247 24.77 0.14 -6.34
CA HIS A 247 24.41 1.20 -7.28
C HIS A 247 23.48 0.57 -8.31
N VAL A 248 22.19 0.59 -8.00
CA VAL A 248 21.13 0.58 -9.00
C VAL A 248 21.01 2.05 -9.40
N GLU A 249 21.43 2.38 -10.62
CA GLU A 249 21.08 3.66 -11.24
C GLU A 249 19.61 3.64 -11.68
N LYS A 250 19.07 4.86 -11.69
CA LYS A 250 17.68 5.26 -11.85
C LYS A 250 17.05 4.85 -13.17
#